data_AF-A0A2H0URD1-F1
#
_entry.id   AF-A0A2H0URD1-F1
#
_cell.length_a   1.000
_cell.length_b   1.000
_cell.length_c   1.000
_cell.angle_alpha   90.00
_cell.angle_beta   90.00
_cell.angle_gamma   90.00
#
_symmetry.space_group_name_H-M   'P 1'
#
loop_
_entity.id
_entity.type
_entity.pdbx_description
1 polymer ?
#
loop_
_entity_poly.entity_id
_entity_poly.type
_entity_poly.pdbx_seq_one_letter_code
_entity_poly.pdbx_strand_id
1 'polypeptide(L)'
;MEINWDAPEFNYYEKSTGWFFASIIIAIFLIIFSLVQGNLMFLIFVVIAEILILYWARQIPDMIEYLLDERGLHTGRGLFLPYSLMAGFAIDADHPHDPFFELIIRPAKKFSPDIKILFPAERNEEFREALKTRLKEIDYEESVMERVIKILRF
;
A
#
# COMPACT_ATOMS: atom_id res chain seq x y z
N MET A 1 8.23 -25.81 -6.55
CA MET A 1 8.43 -25.27 -5.19
C MET A 1 7.23 -24.39 -4.89
N GLU A 2 6.61 -24.54 -3.71
CA GLU A 2 5.43 -23.78 -3.29
C GLU A 2 5.82 -22.96 -2.06
N ILE A 3 5.55 -21.66 -2.09
CA ILE A 3 5.83 -20.74 -0.99
C ILE A 3 4.49 -20.16 -0.53
N ASN A 4 4.07 -20.47 0.69
CA ASN A 4 2.92 -19.85 1.33
C ASN A 4 3.37 -18.84 2.39
N TRP A 5 2.63 -17.75 2.52
CA TRP A 5 2.84 -16.76 3.57
C TRP A 5 1.59 -15.92 3.79
N ASP A 6 1.47 -15.39 5.00
CA ASP A 6 0.47 -14.39 5.34
C ASP A 6 1.13 -13.03 5.34
N ALA A 7 0.48 -12.06 4.70
CA ALA A 7 0.91 -10.67 4.75
C ALA A 7 -0.28 -9.72 4.78
N PRO A 8 -0.13 -8.53 5.39
CA PRO A 8 -1.18 -7.52 5.36
C PRO A 8 -1.40 -7.02 3.92
N GLU A 9 -2.64 -6.62 3.61
CA GLU A 9 -3.02 -6.12 2.28
C GLU A 9 -2.22 -4.89 1.83
N PHE A 10 -1.82 -4.04 2.77
CA PHE A 10 -1.02 -2.84 2.55
C PHE A 10 -0.16 -2.57 3.78
N ASN A 11 0.90 -1.77 3.60
CA ASN A 11 1.83 -1.43 4.69
C ASN A 11 1.10 -0.54 5.71
N TYR A 12 0.80 -1.08 6.89
CA TYR A 12 0.09 -0.34 7.92
C TYR A 12 1.04 0.50 8.73
N TYR A 13 1.00 1.80 8.50
CA TYR A 13 1.58 2.74 9.45
C TYR A 13 0.57 3.02 10.56
N GLU A 14 0.80 2.47 11.76
CA GLU A 14 0.04 2.85 12.94
C GLU A 14 0.04 4.38 13.07
N LYS A 15 -1.15 4.98 12.95
CA LYS A 15 -1.31 6.41 13.12
C LYS A 15 -1.13 6.74 14.59
N SER A 16 -0.08 7.49 14.90
CA SER A 16 0.14 7.94 16.27
C SER A 16 -0.99 8.85 16.73
N THR A 17 -1.25 8.89 18.04
CA THR A 17 -2.23 9.81 18.64
C THR A 17 -1.98 11.27 18.23
N GLY A 18 -0.71 11.65 18.03
CA GLY A 18 -0.33 12.99 17.56
C GLY A 18 -0.83 13.32 16.15
N TRP A 19 -0.91 12.32 15.26
CA TRP A 19 -1.46 12.51 13.91
C TRP A 19 -2.94 12.87 13.96
N PHE A 20 -3.72 12.16 14.80
CA PHE A 20 -5.15 12.46 15.00
C PHE A 20 -5.36 13.86 15.60
N PHE A 21 -4.55 14.25 16.60
CA PHE A 21 -4.60 15.60 17.15
C PHE A 21 -4.30 16.67 16.09
N ALA A 22 -3.30 16.45 15.23
CA ALA A 22 -2.98 17.38 14.15
C ALA A 22 -4.14 17.55 13.15
N SER A 23 -4.77 16.44 12.72
CA SER A 23 -5.94 16.47 11.83
C SER A 23 -7.08 17.30 12.42
N ILE A 24 -7.44 17.02 13.68
CA ILE A 24 -8.53 17.71 14.38
C ILE A 24 -8.23 19.21 14.52
N ILE A 25 -6.99 19.58 14.86
CA ILE A 25 -6.60 21.00 14.97
C ILE A 25 -6.77 21.71 13.63
N ILE A 26 -6.32 21.10 12.53
CA ILE A 26 -6.47 21.67 11.18
C ILE A 26 -7.96 21.82 10.83
N ALA A 27 -8.78 20.80 11.10
CA ALA A 27 -10.22 20.85 10.85
C ALA A 27 -10.90 21.98 11.64
N ILE A 28 -10.52 22.19 12.92
CA ILE A 28 -11.04 23.30 13.74
C ILE A 28 -10.71 24.65 13.12
N PHE A 29 -9.48 24.87 12.66
CA PHE A 29 -9.11 26.13 12.00
C PHE A 29 -9.93 26.38 10.72
N LEU A 30 -10.14 25.34 9.90
CA LEU A 30 -10.94 25.44 8.68
C LEU A 30 -12.42 25.70 8.99
N ILE A 31 -12.96 25.07 10.04
CA ILE A 31 -14.32 25.32 10.53
C ILE A 31 -14.47 26.77 10.98
N ILE A 32 -13.57 27.28 11.83
CA ILE A 32 -13.62 28.68 12.29
C ILE A 32 -13.55 29.64 11.10
N PHE A 33 -12.64 29.37 10.16
CA PHE A 33 -12.51 30.16 8.93
C PHE A 33 -13.80 30.17 8.11
N SER A 34 -14.46 29.01 7.95
CA SER A 34 -15.75 28.90 7.25
C SER A 34 -16.85 29.74 7.90
N LEU A 35 -16.89 29.78 9.23
CA LEU A 35 -17.86 30.57 9.99
C LEU A 35 -17.60 32.07 9.85
N VAL A 36 -16.33 32.49 9.89
CA VAL A 36 -15.95 33.90 9.67
C VAL A 36 -16.35 34.37 8.26
N GLN A 37 -16.24 33.49 7.26
CA GLN A 37 -16.72 33.80 5.90
C GLN A 37 -18.25 33.70 5.74
N GLY A 38 -18.97 33.13 6.71
CA GLY A 38 -20.39 32.79 6.56
C GLY A 38 -20.65 31.71 5.50
N ASN A 39 -19.64 30.89 5.17
CA ASN A 39 -19.72 29.90 4.10
C ASN A 39 -20.14 28.53 4.64
N LEU A 40 -21.46 28.30 4.66
CA LEU A 40 -22.06 27.05 5.12
C LEU A 40 -21.66 25.84 4.25
N MET A 41 -21.48 26.01 2.94
CA MET A 41 -21.08 24.89 2.07
C MET A 41 -19.67 24.41 2.41
N PHE A 42 -18.74 25.34 2.62
CA PHE A 42 -17.38 25.01 3.00
C PHE A 42 -17.33 24.35 4.38
N LEU A 43 -18.12 24.84 5.34
CA LEU A 43 -18.26 24.20 6.67
C LEU A 43 -18.65 22.72 6.55
N ILE A 44 -19.74 22.44 5.83
CA ILE A 44 -20.25 21.08 5.65
C ILE A 44 -19.21 20.19 4.96
N PHE A 45 -18.54 20.71 3.93
CA PHE A 45 -17.48 19.99 3.23
C PHE A 45 -16.34 19.59 4.18
N VAL A 46 -15.83 20.53 4.99
CA VAL A 46 -14.75 20.26 5.95
C VAL A 46 -15.15 19.20 6.97
N VAL A 47 -16.38 19.27 7.48
CA VAL A 47 -16.89 18.26 8.44
C VAL A 47 -16.95 16.87 7.81
N ILE A 48 -17.48 16.74 6.60
CA ILE A 48 -17.54 15.45 5.89
C ILE A 48 -16.14 14.93 5.59
N ALA A 49 -15.24 15.80 5.10
CA ALA A 49 -13.86 15.43 4.80
C ALA A 49 -13.13 14.92 6.05
N GLU A 50 -13.26 15.59 7.19
CA GLU A 50 -12.63 15.16 8.44
C GLU A 50 -13.18 13.80 8.90
N ILE A 51 -14.50 13.58 8.82
CA ILE A 51 -15.10 12.28 9.15
C ILE A 51 -14.52 11.17 8.27
N LEU A 52 -14.39 11.42 6.96
CA LEU A 52 -13.81 10.44 6.04
C LEU A 52 -12.33 10.18 6.36
N ILE A 53 -11.53 11.22 6.60
CA ILE A 53 -10.12 11.08 6.99
C ILE A 53 -9.99 10.22 8.24
N LEU A 54 -10.77 10.49 9.29
CA LEU A 54 -10.73 9.73 10.53
C LEU A 54 -11.21 8.28 10.36
N TYR A 55 -12.21 8.05 9.51
CA TYR A 55 -12.71 6.70 9.21
C TYR A 55 -11.63 5.86 8.50
N TRP A 56 -11.03 6.41 7.44
CA TRP A 56 -10.01 5.73 6.66
C TRP A 56 -8.70 5.54 7.44
N ALA A 57 -8.32 6.51 8.29
CA ALA A 57 -7.13 6.42 9.13
C ALA A 57 -7.19 5.29 10.18
N ARG A 58 -8.38 4.75 10.48
CA ARG A 58 -8.58 3.65 11.44
C ARG A 58 -8.67 2.27 10.76
N GLN A 59 -8.58 2.20 9.45
CA GLN A 59 -8.69 0.94 8.73
C GLN A 59 -7.42 0.11 8.94
N ILE A 60 -7.53 -0.98 9.70
CA ILE A 60 -6.46 -1.96 9.90
C ILE A 60 -6.47 -2.89 8.68
N PRO A 61 -5.33 -3.17 8.03
CA PRO A 61 -5.32 -4.10 6.92
C PRO A 61 -5.66 -5.51 7.39
N ASP A 62 -6.49 -6.18 6.60
CA ASP A 62 -6.71 -7.61 6.77
C ASP A 62 -5.43 -8.37 6.39
N MET A 63 -5.18 -9.48 7.10
CA MET A 63 -4.15 -10.44 6.72
C MET A 63 -4.68 -11.27 5.55
N ILE A 64 -3.93 -11.31 4.46
CA ILE A 64 -4.24 -12.08 3.26
C ILE A 64 -3.22 -13.21 3.13
N GLU A 65 -3.72 -14.42 2.90
CA GLU A 65 -2.88 -15.58 2.57
C GLU A 65 -2.45 -15.49 1.10
N TYR A 66 -1.14 -15.61 0.86
CA TYR A 66 -0.56 -15.64 -0.47
C TYR A 66 0.15 -16.97 -0.69
N LEU A 67 0.06 -17.47 -1.93
CA LEU A 67 0.73 -18.69 -2.35
C LEU A 67 1.41 -18.45 -3.70
N LEU A 68 2.72 -18.64 -3.74
CA LEU A 68 3.51 -18.61 -4.97
C LEU A 68 3.80 -20.04 -5.39
N ASP A 69 3.27 -20.45 -6.54
CA ASP A 69 3.46 -21.76 -7.13
C ASP A 69 4.22 -21.68 -8.47
N GLU A 70 4.32 -22.81 -9.18
CA GLU A 70 5.02 -22.87 -10.47
C GLU A 70 4.26 -22.19 -11.62
N ARG A 71 2.97 -21.93 -11.43
CA ARG A 71 2.08 -21.34 -12.44
C ARG A 71 1.93 -19.83 -12.23
N GLY A 72 2.03 -19.35 -10.99
CA GLY A 72 1.97 -17.94 -10.67
C GLY A 72 1.69 -17.66 -9.19
N LEU A 73 1.10 -16.51 -8.95
CA LEU A 73 0.72 -16.04 -7.62
C LEU A 73 -0.77 -16.24 -7.38
N HIS A 74 -1.10 -16.93 -6.30
CA HIS A 74 -2.43 -17.08 -5.76
C HIS A 74 -2.60 -16.17 -4.56
N THR A 75 -3.78 -15.56 -4.46
CA THR A 75 -4.20 -14.78 -3.29
C THR A 75 -5.42 -15.45 -2.66
N GLY A 76 -5.52 -15.43 -1.33
CA GLY A 76 -6.59 -16.07 -0.56
C GLY A 76 -8.00 -15.55 -0.90
N ARG A 77 -8.10 -14.41 -1.59
CA ARG A 77 -9.35 -13.86 -2.14
C ARG A 77 -9.78 -14.47 -3.48
N GLY A 78 -9.14 -15.56 -3.93
CA GLY A 78 -9.49 -16.28 -5.14
C GLY A 78 -8.93 -15.68 -6.44
N LEU A 79 -8.08 -14.66 -6.35
CA LEU A 79 -7.41 -14.08 -7.50
C LEU A 79 -6.11 -14.85 -7.79
N PHE A 80 -5.97 -15.31 -9.04
CA PHE A 80 -4.79 -15.99 -9.55
C PHE A 80 -4.13 -15.16 -10.65
N LEU A 81 -2.86 -14.85 -10.47
CA LEU A 81 -2.01 -14.10 -11.38
C LEU A 81 -0.95 -15.04 -11.96
N PRO A 82 -1.13 -15.56 -13.19
CA PRO A 82 -0.12 -16.39 -13.83
C PRO A 82 1.12 -15.58 -14.22
N TYR A 83 2.29 -16.22 -14.24
CA TYR A 83 3.55 -15.56 -14.64
C TYR A 83 3.51 -14.99 -16.07
N SER A 84 2.70 -15.57 -16.96
CA SER A 84 2.51 -15.08 -18.34
C SER A 84 1.90 -13.68 -18.42
N LEU A 85 1.23 -13.21 -17.36
CA LEU A 85 0.67 -11.87 -17.26
C LEU A 85 1.61 -10.88 -16.56
N MET A 86 2.83 -11.30 -16.20
CA MET A 86 3.82 -10.48 -15.50
C MET A 86 4.99 -10.17 -16.44
N ALA A 87 5.34 -8.90 -16.58
CA ALA A 87 6.49 -8.43 -17.35
C ALA A 87 7.81 -8.59 -16.58
N GLY A 88 7.75 -8.51 -15.26
CA GLY A 88 8.91 -8.55 -14.39
C GLY A 88 8.54 -8.26 -12.94
N PHE A 89 9.53 -8.36 -12.07
CA PHE A 89 9.37 -8.08 -10.65
C PHE A 89 10.50 -7.19 -10.14
N ALA A 90 10.22 -6.42 -9.08
CA ALA A 90 11.21 -5.70 -8.29
C ALA A 90 10.92 -5.95 -6.81
N ILE A 91 11.93 -5.86 -5.97
CA ILE A 91 11.77 -5.91 -4.52
C ILE A 91 12.21 -4.56 -3.99
N ASP A 92 11.28 -3.83 -3.38
CA ASP A 92 11.57 -2.61 -2.65
C ASP A 92 11.88 -2.96 -1.20
N ALA A 93 13.14 -2.69 -0.82
CA ALA A 93 13.69 -2.88 0.50
C ALA A 93 14.18 -1.54 1.10
N ASP A 94 13.58 -0.42 0.69
CA ASP A 94 13.96 0.95 1.12
C ASP A 94 13.92 1.14 2.64
N HIS A 95 13.14 0.32 3.36
CA HIS A 95 13.09 0.32 4.81
C HIS A 95 13.57 -1.02 5.39
N PRO A 96 14.89 -1.22 5.54
CA PRO A 96 15.46 -2.48 6.02
C PRO A 96 15.08 -2.83 7.47
N HIS A 97 14.40 -1.94 8.19
CA HIS A 97 13.90 -2.18 9.55
C HIS A 97 12.41 -2.56 9.62
N ASP A 98 11.70 -2.54 8.48
CA ASP A 98 10.30 -2.96 8.44
C ASP A 98 10.22 -4.50 8.42
N PRO A 99 9.25 -5.11 9.13
CA PRO A 99 9.09 -6.56 9.17
C PRO A 99 8.65 -7.16 7.82
N PHE A 100 8.17 -6.33 6.90
CA PHE A 100 7.71 -6.71 5.57
C PHE A 100 8.41 -5.87 4.49
N PHE A 101 8.80 -6.51 3.39
CA PHE A 101 9.25 -5.84 2.16
C PHE A 101 8.14 -5.83 1.11
N GLU A 102 8.23 -4.89 0.17
CA GLU A 102 7.27 -4.79 -0.93
C GLU A 102 7.79 -5.54 -2.17
N LEU A 103 7.09 -6.57 -2.59
CA LEU A 103 7.25 -7.21 -3.89
C LEU A 103 6.39 -6.45 -4.90
N ILE A 104 7.05 -5.85 -5.89
CA ILE A 104 6.40 -5.14 -6.97
C ILE A 104 6.38 -6.04 -8.20
N ILE A 105 5.19 -6.39 -8.68
CA ILE A 105 4.97 -7.16 -9.90
C ILE A 105 4.45 -6.21 -10.98
N ARG A 106 5.20 -6.07 -12.06
CA ARG A 106 4.78 -5.28 -13.22
C ARG A 106 3.93 -6.13 -14.16
N PRO A 107 2.67 -5.77 -14.46
CA PRO A 107 1.87 -6.52 -15.42
C PRO A 107 2.41 -6.38 -16.86
N ALA A 108 2.25 -7.43 -17.66
CA ALA A 108 2.59 -7.42 -19.09
C ALA A 108 1.70 -6.47 -19.91
N LYS A 109 0.48 -6.18 -19.43
CA LYS A 109 -0.47 -5.30 -20.09
C LYS A 109 -0.12 -3.83 -19.81
N LYS A 110 0.21 -3.09 -20.88
CA LYS A 110 0.49 -1.65 -20.86
C LYS A 110 -0.66 -0.89 -20.18
N PHE A 111 -0.33 0.07 -19.30
CA PHE A 111 -1.25 0.88 -18.48
C PHE A 111 -1.97 0.16 -17.33
N SER A 112 -1.61 -1.09 -17.02
CA SER A 112 -2.07 -1.68 -15.76
C SER A 112 -1.17 -1.19 -14.62
N PRO A 113 -1.73 -0.84 -13.44
CA PRO A 113 -0.92 -0.44 -12.30
C PRO A 113 -0.03 -1.60 -11.84
N ASP A 114 1.15 -1.28 -11.32
CA ASP A 114 2.04 -2.27 -10.71
C ASP A 114 1.37 -2.86 -9.46
N ILE A 115 1.50 -4.17 -9.27
CA ILE A 115 0.88 -4.90 -8.16
C ILE A 115 1.91 -4.97 -7.03
N LYS A 116 1.60 -4.40 -5.88
CA LYS A 116 2.47 -4.40 -4.70
C LYS A 116 1.95 -5.42 -3.69
N ILE A 117 2.82 -6.32 -3.23
CA ILE A 117 2.48 -7.39 -2.30
C ILE A 117 3.50 -7.40 -1.18
N LEU A 118 3.03 -7.46 0.06
CA LEU A 118 3.92 -7.57 1.20
C LEU A 118 4.36 -9.02 1.40
N PHE A 119 5.61 -9.20 1.82
CA PHE A 119 6.13 -10.49 2.25
C PHE A 119 7.15 -10.30 3.38
N PRO A 120 7.37 -11.31 4.25
CA PRO A 120 8.29 -11.19 5.38
C PRO A 120 9.72 -10.89 4.92
N ALA A 121 10.33 -9.84 5.47
CA ALA A 121 11.68 -9.39 5.10
C ALA A 121 12.74 -10.50 5.27
N GLU A 122 12.56 -11.37 6.27
CA GLU A 122 13.43 -12.51 6.57
C GLU A 122 13.52 -13.52 5.41
N ARG A 123 12.50 -13.59 4.54
CA ARG A 123 12.41 -14.53 3.42
C ARG A 123 12.84 -13.92 2.09
N ASN A 124 13.41 -12.71 2.08
CA ASN A 124 13.80 -12.00 0.86
C ASN A 124 14.62 -12.82 -0.13
N GLU A 125 15.66 -13.53 0.33
CA GLU A 125 16.48 -14.37 -0.54
C GLU A 125 15.68 -15.53 -1.16
N GLU A 126 14.78 -16.16 -0.40
CA GLU A 126 13.93 -17.25 -0.89
C GLU A 126 12.99 -16.77 -2.01
N PHE A 127 12.35 -15.62 -1.80
CA PHE A 127 11.46 -15.00 -2.80
C PHE A 127 12.21 -14.55 -4.03
N ARG A 128 13.37 -13.90 -3.84
CA ARG A 128 14.21 -13.40 -4.93
C ARG A 128 14.66 -14.54 -5.82
N GLU A 129 15.17 -15.65 -5.27
CA GLU A 129 15.62 -16.80 -6.07
C GLU A 129 14.45 -17.51 -6.77
N ALA A 130 13.32 -17.67 -6.09
CA ALA A 130 12.12 -18.27 -6.68
C ALA A 130 11.60 -17.45 -7.88
N LEU A 131 11.58 -16.11 -7.75
CA LEU A 131 11.09 -15.20 -8.78
C LEU A 131 12.12 -15.00 -9.91
N LYS A 132 13.42 -14.85 -9.61
CA LYS A 132 14.49 -14.73 -10.63
C LYS A 132 14.52 -15.89 -11.60
N THR A 133 14.17 -17.09 -11.12
CA THR A 133 14.12 -18.29 -11.96
C THR A 133 12.98 -18.25 -13.00
N ARG A 134 11.94 -17.42 -12.77
CA ARG A 134 10.69 -17.41 -13.56
C ARG A 134 10.41 -16.08 -14.25
N LEU A 135 10.85 -14.98 -13.67
CA LEU A 135 10.59 -13.60 -14.08
C LEU A 135 11.90 -12.82 -14.15
N LYS A 136 11.91 -11.78 -14.99
CA LYS A 136 13.02 -10.84 -15.07
C LYS A 136 12.93 -9.83 -13.92
N GLU A 137 14.04 -9.62 -13.23
CA GLU A 137 14.19 -8.52 -12.29
C GLU A 137 14.24 -7.18 -13.05
N ILE A 138 13.40 -6.22 -12.66
CA ILE A 138 13.28 -4.90 -13.28
C ILE A 138 13.70 -3.82 -12.29
N ASP A 139 14.22 -2.71 -12.82
CA ASP A 139 14.44 -1.51 -12.03
C ASP A 139 13.09 -0.78 -11.84
N TYR A 140 12.76 -0.50 -10.59
CA TYR A 140 11.50 0.14 -10.21
C TYR A 140 11.79 1.50 -9.58
N GLU A 141 11.30 2.55 -10.23
CA GLU A 141 11.30 3.90 -9.67
C GLU A 141 9.89 4.22 -9.16
N GLU A 142 9.78 4.54 -7.86
CA GLU A 142 8.54 5.03 -7.26
C GLU A 142 8.03 6.28 -8.00
N SER A 143 6.72 6.34 -8.24
CA SER A 143 6.12 7.54 -8.81
C SER A 143 6.10 8.71 -7.80
N VAL A 144 6.08 9.95 -8.30
CA VAL A 144 5.99 11.15 -7.44
C VAL A 144 4.76 11.10 -6.54
N MET A 145 3.64 10.56 -7.04
CA MET A 145 2.41 10.40 -6.26
C MET A 145 2.61 9.43 -5.10
N GLU A 146 3.27 8.30 -5.34
CA GLU A 146 3.57 7.32 -4.29
C GLU A 146 4.48 7.89 -3.20
N ARG A 147 5.48 8.68 -3.60
CA ARG A 147 6.33 9.39 -2.62
C ARG A 147 5.53 10.34 -1.74
N VAL A 148 4.54 11.05 -2.30
CA VAL A 148 3.64 11.91 -1.52
C VAL A 148 2.79 11.08 -0.56
N ILE A 149 2.21 9.98 -1.01
CA ILE A 149 1.41 9.08 -0.16
C ILE A 149 2.24 8.54 1.01
N LYS A 150 3.47 8.09 0.74
CA LYS A 150 4.44 7.58 1.74
C LYS A 150 4.78 8.65 2.78
N ILE A 151 5.02 9.89 2.36
CA ILE A 151 5.27 11.03 3.27
C ILE A 151 4.05 11.32 4.14
N LEU A 152 2.85 11.28 3.57
CA LEU A 152 1.61 11.49 4.29
C LEU A 152 1.20 10.26 5.15
N ARG A 153 1.97 9.16 5.02
CA ARG A 153 1.73 7.84 5.61
C ARG A 153 0.36 7.25 5.27
N PHE A 154 -0.29 7.72 4.21
CA PHE A 154 -1.62 7.27 3.80
C PHE A 154 -1.60 5.86 3.25
#